data_AF-A0A951M6D5-F1
#
_entry.id   AF-A0A951M6D5-F1
#
_cell.length_a   1.000
_cell.length_b   1.000
_cell.length_c   1.000
_cell.angle_alpha   90.00
_cell.angle_beta   90.00
_cell.angle_gamma   90.00
#
_symmetry.space_group_name_H-M   'P 1'
#
loop_
_entity.id
_entity.type
_entity.pdbx_description
1 polymer ?
#
loop_
_entity_poly.entity_id
_entity_poly.type
_entity_poly.pdbx_seq_one_letter_code
_entity_poly.pdbx_strand_id
1 'polypeptide(L)'
;MTLKEEIAHLVEAGDPRDDQRAFRRALGQFATGVAIITAQSGDQIVGVTANSFTSVSLDPPLVLWSLEAKGQSLPVFLEATHFAVNVLSADQVALSTRFARSSSDKFETVEWRAGAGGAPLLKDVAAQFECVREAEHDGGDHVILIGRVDRFARFDREVLVFAHGRYGLSVDHPAIDVARRTLVETGDPHPLDDFLLPLMFRAYEQLSAAFERHREAEGLTINQSRILACLAAHPGSSIETLSRLSYVGQATAEDAVATLLADGLAAMRPPGVIDITGEGRARLHGIVTRARAFEAEKLAGIPIEDVQALRRALAALGKSGKGER
;
A
#
# COMPACT_ATOMS: atom_id res chain seq x y z
N MET A 1 17.45 -26.69 30.38
CA MET A 1 16.25 -26.00 30.91
C MET A 1 15.83 -24.99 29.83
N THR A 2 14.89 -25.44 28.99
CA THR A 2 14.06 -24.74 28.00
C THR A 2 14.62 -23.48 27.30
N LEU A 3 15.03 -23.66 26.03
CA LEU A 3 14.80 -22.66 24.99
C LEU A 3 13.31 -22.27 25.06
N LYS A 4 13.00 -21.09 25.59
CA LYS A 4 11.70 -20.49 25.31
C LYS A 4 11.76 -20.04 23.87
N GLU A 5 11.04 -20.76 23.03
CA GLU A 5 10.67 -20.38 21.67
C GLU A 5 10.31 -18.88 21.65
N GLU A 6 11.05 -18.09 20.87
CA GLU A 6 10.61 -16.76 20.44
C GLU A 6 9.41 -16.94 19.52
N ILE A 7 8.27 -17.30 20.11
CA ILE A 7 6.98 -17.29 19.43
C ILE A 7 6.73 -15.84 19.05
N ALA A 8 6.47 -15.59 17.76
CA ALA A 8 6.06 -14.28 17.27
C ALA A 8 5.01 -13.66 18.22
N HIS A 9 5.19 -12.39 18.59
CA HIS A 9 4.29 -11.73 19.52
C HIS A 9 2.88 -11.66 18.93
N LEU A 10 1.95 -12.47 19.46
CA LEU A 10 0.55 -12.46 19.03
C LEU A 10 -0.08 -11.10 19.37
N VAL A 11 -0.40 -10.33 18.34
CA VAL A 11 -1.00 -8.99 18.50
C VAL A 11 -2.53 -9.05 18.58
N GLU A 12 -3.15 -9.93 17.80
CA GLU A 12 -4.61 -10.00 17.66
C GLU A 12 -5.04 -11.41 17.24
N ALA A 13 -6.11 -11.93 17.84
CA ALA A 13 -6.79 -13.16 17.48
C ALA A 13 -8.27 -13.08 17.84
N GLY A 14 -9.15 -13.76 17.09
CA GLY A 14 -10.58 -13.77 17.34
C GLY A 14 -11.36 -14.58 16.30
N ASP A 15 -12.67 -14.64 16.46
CA ASP A 15 -13.58 -15.20 15.44
C ASP A 15 -13.91 -14.11 14.39
N PRO A 16 -13.69 -14.36 13.09
CA PRO A 16 -14.04 -13.41 12.03
C PRO A 16 -15.51 -12.95 12.02
N ARG A 17 -16.42 -13.73 12.62
CA ARG A 17 -17.84 -13.40 12.73
C ARG A 17 -18.14 -12.36 13.81
N ASP A 18 -17.27 -12.24 14.81
CA ASP A 18 -17.43 -11.31 15.92
C ASP A 18 -16.71 -9.98 15.64
N ASP A 19 -15.57 -10.00 14.95
CA ASP A 19 -14.82 -8.80 14.54
C ASP A 19 -14.28 -8.90 13.10
N GLN A 20 -15.08 -8.42 12.15
CA GLN A 20 -14.69 -8.36 10.73
C GLN A 20 -13.51 -7.41 10.47
N ARG A 21 -13.31 -6.37 11.30
CA ARG A 21 -12.20 -5.43 11.13
C ARG A 21 -10.88 -6.10 11.52
N ALA A 22 -10.85 -6.87 12.61
CA ALA A 22 -9.72 -7.70 13.00
C ALA A 22 -9.39 -8.72 11.90
N PHE A 23 -10.40 -9.43 11.39
CA PHE A 23 -10.20 -10.38 10.29
C PHE A 23 -9.60 -9.71 9.04
N ARG A 24 -10.10 -8.53 8.65
CA ARG A 24 -9.55 -7.76 7.53
C ARG A 24 -8.10 -7.31 7.78
N ARG A 25 -7.75 -6.91 9.01
CA ARG A 25 -6.36 -6.58 9.38
C ARG A 25 -5.44 -7.79 9.25
N ALA A 26 -5.92 -8.98 9.63
CA ALA A 26 -5.19 -10.24 9.47
C ALA A 26 -4.99 -10.60 8.00
N LEU A 27 -6.02 -10.47 7.15
CA LEU A 27 -5.90 -10.67 5.69
C LEU A 27 -4.88 -9.70 5.07
N GLY A 28 -4.81 -8.46 5.57
CA GLY A 28 -3.85 -7.46 5.13
C GLY A 28 -2.37 -7.82 5.42
N GLN A 29 -2.08 -8.89 6.16
CA GLN A 29 -0.71 -9.39 6.33
C GLN A 29 -0.17 -10.05 5.06
N PHE A 30 -1.05 -10.51 4.17
CA PHE A 30 -0.66 -11.01 2.86
C PHE A 30 -0.50 -9.84 1.88
N ALA A 31 0.74 -9.51 1.54
CA ALA A 31 1.05 -8.43 0.61
C ALA A 31 0.66 -8.81 -0.82
N THR A 32 0.06 -7.87 -1.55
CA THR A 32 -0.33 -8.06 -2.95
C THR A 32 0.09 -6.88 -3.82
N GLY A 33 0.11 -7.09 -5.13
CA GLY A 33 0.06 -5.98 -6.08
C GLY A 33 -1.33 -5.34 -6.11
N VAL A 34 -1.43 -4.17 -6.72
CA VAL A 34 -2.72 -3.50 -6.96
C VAL A 34 -3.07 -3.58 -8.45
N ALA A 35 -4.31 -3.97 -8.76
CA ALA A 35 -4.83 -3.95 -10.12
C ALA A 35 -6.09 -3.08 -10.22
N ILE A 36 -6.37 -2.57 -11.41
CA ILE A 36 -7.70 -2.05 -11.77
C ILE A 36 -8.28 -2.99 -12.81
N ILE A 37 -9.39 -3.61 -12.46
CA ILE A 37 -10.14 -4.47 -13.37
C ILE A 37 -11.17 -3.61 -14.09
N THR A 38 -11.22 -3.71 -15.41
CA THR A 38 -12.08 -2.88 -16.25
C THR A 38 -12.89 -3.74 -17.21
N ALA A 39 -14.12 -3.31 -17.51
CA ALA A 39 -14.99 -3.98 -18.46
C ALA A 39 -15.92 -2.97 -19.13
N GLN A 40 -16.54 -3.40 -20.22
CA GLN A 40 -17.55 -2.64 -20.94
C GLN A 40 -18.73 -3.56 -21.32
N SER A 41 -19.95 -3.08 -21.08
CA SER A 41 -21.20 -3.67 -21.59
C SER A 41 -22.02 -2.55 -22.24
N GLY A 42 -22.30 -2.67 -23.54
CA GLY A 42 -22.91 -1.58 -24.31
C GLY A 42 -22.07 -0.30 -24.22
N ASP A 43 -22.69 0.80 -23.80
CA ASP A 43 -22.03 2.09 -23.60
C ASP A 43 -21.49 2.29 -22.16
N GLN A 44 -21.73 1.33 -21.26
CA GLN A 44 -21.30 1.43 -19.87
C GLN A 44 -19.90 0.88 -19.69
N ILE A 45 -19.00 1.73 -19.19
CA ILE A 45 -17.61 1.38 -18.86
C ILE A 45 -17.46 1.39 -17.35
N VAL A 46 -16.90 0.32 -16.80
CA VAL A 46 -16.64 0.19 -15.36
C VAL A 46 -15.17 -0.11 -15.10
N GLY A 47 -14.73 0.32 -13.92
CA GLY A 47 -13.42 0.00 -13.40
C GLY A 47 -13.45 -0.11 -11.88
N VAL A 48 -12.76 -1.10 -11.35
CA VAL A 48 -12.70 -1.41 -9.92
C VAL A 48 -11.25 -1.68 -9.53
N THR A 49 -10.75 -0.94 -8.55
CA THR A 49 -9.49 -1.29 -7.90
C THR A 49 -9.66 -2.59 -7.12
N ALA A 50 -8.82 -3.57 -7.40
CA ALA A 50 -8.83 -4.87 -6.74
C ALA A 50 -7.40 -5.27 -6.37
N ASN A 51 -7.27 -5.86 -5.19
CA ASN A 51 -6.04 -6.50 -4.73
C ASN A 51 -6.26 -8.01 -4.46
N SER A 52 -7.39 -8.55 -4.92
CA SER A 52 -7.78 -9.97 -4.91
C SER A 52 -7.34 -10.72 -6.17
N PHE A 53 -6.71 -10.03 -7.13
CA PHE A 53 -6.22 -10.63 -8.37
C PHE A 53 -5.16 -11.71 -8.10
N THR A 54 -5.30 -12.87 -8.73
CA THR A 54 -4.38 -14.01 -8.59
C THR A 54 -4.27 -14.80 -9.89
N SER A 55 -3.06 -15.31 -10.23
CA SER A 55 -2.87 -16.27 -11.32
C SER A 55 -3.34 -17.67 -10.92
N VAL A 56 -4.03 -18.37 -11.81
CA VAL A 56 -4.63 -19.70 -11.53
C VAL A 56 -3.92 -20.81 -12.29
N SER A 57 -3.74 -20.64 -13.59
CA SER A 57 -3.21 -21.69 -14.47
C SER A 57 -2.38 -21.07 -15.59
N LEU A 58 -1.37 -21.82 -16.06
CA LEU A 58 -0.59 -21.47 -17.24
C LEU A 58 -1.16 -22.08 -18.53
N ASP A 59 -1.73 -23.29 -18.47
CA ASP A 59 -2.35 -23.97 -19.61
C ASP A 59 -3.64 -24.70 -19.19
N PRO A 60 -4.84 -24.17 -19.53
CA PRO A 60 -5.05 -22.88 -20.22
C PRO A 60 -4.62 -21.69 -19.32
N PRO A 61 -4.29 -20.52 -19.89
CA PRO A 61 -3.85 -19.37 -19.13
C PRO A 61 -5.03 -18.71 -18.40
N LEU A 62 -5.15 -18.97 -17.10
CA LEU A 62 -6.29 -18.51 -16.27
C LEU A 62 -5.82 -17.58 -15.15
N VAL A 63 -6.62 -16.56 -14.90
CA VAL A 63 -6.52 -15.65 -13.75
C VAL A 63 -7.87 -15.56 -13.05
N LEU A 64 -7.87 -15.14 -11.79
CA LEU A 64 -9.10 -14.85 -11.06
C LEU A 64 -9.00 -13.54 -10.28
N TRP A 65 -10.16 -13.02 -9.90
CA TRP A 65 -10.31 -11.96 -8.90
C TRP A 65 -11.72 -12.02 -8.30
N SER A 66 -11.91 -11.33 -7.17
CA SER A 66 -13.20 -11.29 -6.47
C SER A 66 -13.78 -9.87 -6.50
N LEU A 67 -15.05 -9.76 -6.90
CA LEU A 67 -15.82 -8.52 -6.99
C LEU A 67 -16.96 -8.53 -5.96
N GLU A 68 -17.18 -7.42 -5.25
CA GLU A 68 -18.25 -7.31 -4.27
C GLU A 68 -19.63 -7.56 -4.90
N ALA A 69 -20.41 -8.47 -4.31
CA ALA A 69 -21.70 -8.91 -4.85
C ALA A 69 -22.77 -7.79 -4.87
N LYS A 70 -22.60 -6.77 -4.04
CA LYS A 70 -23.49 -5.58 -3.96
C LYS A 70 -22.94 -4.38 -4.72
N GLY A 71 -21.80 -4.52 -5.41
CA GLY A 71 -21.15 -3.43 -6.12
C GLY A 71 -21.93 -2.98 -7.36
N GLN A 72 -22.00 -1.67 -7.59
CA GLN A 72 -22.70 -1.08 -8.75
C GLN A 72 -22.13 -1.53 -10.10
N SER A 73 -20.87 -1.97 -10.12
CA SER A 73 -20.20 -2.45 -11.34
C SER A 73 -20.48 -3.92 -11.66
N LEU A 74 -21.06 -4.70 -10.74
CA LEU A 74 -21.27 -6.13 -10.92
C LEU A 74 -22.08 -6.46 -12.19
N PRO A 75 -23.24 -5.82 -12.46
CA PRO A 75 -24.03 -6.15 -13.65
C PRO A 75 -23.24 -6.01 -14.95
N VAL A 76 -22.40 -4.97 -15.06
CA VAL A 76 -21.56 -4.74 -16.25
C VAL A 76 -20.51 -5.85 -16.41
N PHE A 77 -19.88 -6.31 -15.33
CA PHE A 77 -18.91 -7.41 -15.40
C PHE A 77 -19.55 -8.76 -15.75
N LEU A 78 -20.79 -9.00 -15.31
CA LEU A 78 -21.52 -10.24 -15.62
C LEU A 78 -22.05 -10.24 -17.06
N GLU A 79 -22.46 -9.09 -17.59
CA GLU A 79 -22.89 -8.96 -18.98
C GLU A 79 -21.72 -8.93 -19.98
N ALA A 80 -20.59 -8.31 -19.61
CA ALA A 80 -19.43 -8.22 -20.46
C ALA A 80 -18.84 -9.61 -20.76
N THR A 81 -18.50 -9.83 -22.03
CA THR A 81 -17.80 -11.05 -22.48
C THR A 81 -16.31 -11.03 -22.14
N HIS A 82 -15.75 -9.83 -21.98
CA HIS A 82 -14.33 -9.60 -21.70
C HIS A 82 -14.14 -8.62 -20.55
N PHE A 83 -13.02 -8.76 -19.87
CA PHE A 83 -12.51 -7.75 -18.94
C PHE A 83 -11.00 -7.63 -19.11
N ALA A 84 -10.44 -6.51 -18.66
CA ALA A 84 -9.00 -6.32 -18.62
C ALA A 84 -8.51 -6.16 -17.17
N VAL A 85 -7.33 -6.71 -16.90
CA VAL A 85 -6.60 -6.54 -15.64
C VAL A 85 -5.45 -5.57 -15.89
N ASN A 86 -5.46 -4.42 -15.22
CA ASN A 86 -4.41 -3.40 -15.31
C ASN A 86 -3.60 -3.37 -14.01
N VAL A 87 -2.42 -4.00 -13.98
CA VAL A 87 -1.56 -4.06 -12.78
C VAL A 87 -0.81 -2.74 -12.63
N LEU A 88 -1.05 -2.04 -11.52
CA LEU A 88 -0.58 -0.67 -11.34
C LEU A 88 0.91 -0.56 -11.03
N SER A 89 1.50 0.51 -11.55
CA SER A 89 2.86 0.95 -11.23
C SER A 89 2.90 1.73 -9.91
N ALA A 90 4.06 1.77 -9.26
CA ALA A 90 4.29 2.41 -7.96
C ALA A 90 3.83 3.88 -7.87
N ASP A 91 3.86 4.62 -8.98
CA ASP A 91 3.45 6.02 -9.07
C ASP A 91 1.93 6.23 -9.23
N GLN A 92 1.14 5.15 -9.34
CA GLN A 92 -0.30 5.20 -9.67
C GLN A 92 -1.23 5.09 -8.45
N VAL A 93 -0.78 5.49 -7.26
CA VAL A 93 -1.63 5.53 -6.04
C VAL A 93 -2.91 6.36 -6.24
N ALA A 94 -2.81 7.48 -6.96
CA ALA A 94 -3.96 8.33 -7.25
C ALA A 94 -5.01 7.61 -8.11
N LEU A 95 -4.56 6.80 -9.07
CA LEU A 95 -5.42 6.01 -9.93
C LEU A 95 -6.10 4.89 -9.13
N SER A 96 -5.34 4.15 -8.31
CA SER A 96 -5.88 3.16 -7.38
C SER A 96 -6.98 3.75 -6.49
N THR A 97 -6.72 4.92 -5.90
CA THR A 97 -7.66 5.60 -5.01
C THR A 97 -8.92 6.06 -5.74
N ARG A 98 -8.79 6.54 -6.99
CA ARG A 98 -9.92 6.94 -7.82
C ARG A 98 -10.84 5.76 -8.12
N PHE A 99 -10.28 4.62 -8.54
CA PHE A 99 -11.07 3.46 -8.96
C PHE A 99 -11.62 2.62 -7.80
N ALA A 100 -11.13 2.82 -6.57
CA ALA A 100 -11.66 2.21 -5.36
C ALA A 100 -12.97 2.84 -4.85
N ARG A 101 -13.35 4.03 -5.36
CA ARG A 101 -14.55 4.76 -4.90
C ARG A 101 -15.79 4.34 -5.68
N SER A 102 -16.98 4.56 -5.12
CA SER A 102 -18.22 4.50 -5.90
C SER A 102 -18.49 5.87 -6.52
N SER A 103 -18.16 6.04 -7.82
CA SER A 103 -18.40 7.27 -8.57
C SER A 103 -18.64 6.96 -10.05
N SER A 104 -19.41 7.80 -10.73
CA SER A 104 -19.74 7.69 -12.17
C SER A 104 -18.68 8.31 -13.09
N ASP A 105 -17.80 9.17 -12.57
CA ASP A 105 -16.83 9.99 -13.33
C ASP A 105 -15.40 9.40 -13.38
N LYS A 106 -15.24 8.11 -13.04
CA LYS A 106 -13.91 7.48 -12.86
C LYS A 106 -12.99 7.60 -14.08
N PHE A 107 -13.54 7.67 -15.29
CA PHE A 107 -12.76 7.67 -16.53
C PHE A 107 -12.53 9.06 -17.15
N GLU A 108 -13.17 10.13 -16.66
CA GLU A 108 -13.18 11.45 -17.35
C GLU A 108 -11.79 12.06 -17.58
N THR A 109 -10.83 11.76 -16.71
CA THR A 109 -9.46 12.32 -16.75
C THR A 109 -8.39 11.23 -16.82
N VAL A 110 -8.79 10.01 -17.17
CA VAL A 110 -7.91 8.85 -17.22
C VAL A 110 -7.61 8.53 -18.68
N GLU A 111 -6.33 8.48 -19.03
CA GLU A 111 -5.91 8.02 -20.35
C GLU A 111 -6.05 6.49 -20.45
N TRP A 112 -6.84 6.02 -21.41
CA TRP A 112 -7.01 4.61 -21.71
C TRP A 112 -7.28 4.39 -23.20
N ARG A 113 -7.10 3.15 -23.65
CA ARG A 113 -7.47 2.69 -25.00
C ARG A 113 -8.38 1.47 -24.90
N ALA A 114 -9.22 1.24 -25.90
CA ALA A 114 -10.04 0.03 -25.94
C ALA A 114 -9.15 -1.22 -26.16
N GLY A 115 -9.36 -2.25 -25.32
CA GLY A 115 -8.85 -3.60 -25.50
C GLY A 115 -9.90 -4.55 -26.09
N ALA A 116 -9.67 -5.85 -25.92
CA ALA A 116 -10.60 -6.91 -26.29
C ALA A 116 -11.97 -6.72 -25.64
N GLY A 117 -13.04 -6.88 -26.42
CA GLY A 117 -14.41 -6.64 -25.99
C GLY A 117 -14.71 -5.20 -25.53
N GLY A 118 -13.85 -4.23 -25.84
CA GLY A 118 -13.99 -2.83 -25.42
C GLY A 118 -13.44 -2.53 -24.02
N ALA A 119 -12.98 -3.55 -23.27
CA ALA A 119 -12.47 -3.36 -21.92
C ALA A 119 -11.29 -2.35 -21.90
N PRO A 120 -11.35 -1.27 -21.09
CA PRO A 120 -10.30 -0.26 -21.05
C PRO A 120 -8.92 -0.79 -20.64
N LEU A 121 -7.89 -0.36 -21.36
CA LEU A 121 -6.48 -0.59 -21.02
C LEU A 121 -5.84 0.73 -20.61
N LEU A 122 -5.43 0.82 -19.34
CA LEU A 122 -4.92 2.04 -18.72
C LEU A 122 -3.44 2.25 -19.07
N LYS A 123 -3.04 3.51 -19.25
CA LYS A 123 -1.64 3.86 -19.55
C LYS A 123 -0.74 3.72 -18.31
N ASP A 124 0.57 3.60 -18.54
CA ASP A 124 1.61 3.69 -17.51
C ASP A 124 1.55 2.62 -16.42
N VAL A 125 0.83 1.54 -16.68
CA VAL A 125 0.71 0.36 -15.80
C VAL A 125 1.92 -0.58 -15.94
N ALA A 126 2.13 -1.44 -14.96
CA ALA A 126 3.23 -2.42 -14.94
C ALA A 126 2.91 -3.66 -15.80
N ALA A 127 1.63 -4.04 -15.89
CA ALA A 127 1.17 -5.11 -16.78
C ALA A 127 -0.30 -4.95 -17.19
N GLN A 128 -0.67 -5.56 -18.30
CA GLN A 128 -2.04 -5.65 -18.81
C GLN A 128 -2.36 -7.10 -19.17
N PHE A 129 -3.55 -7.57 -18.82
CA PHE A 129 -4.09 -8.86 -19.27
C PHE A 129 -5.48 -8.63 -19.85
N GLU A 130 -5.71 -9.04 -21.09
CA GLU A 130 -7.02 -9.00 -21.75
C GLU A 130 -7.64 -10.39 -21.65
N CYS A 131 -8.78 -10.48 -20.95
CA CYS A 131 -9.37 -11.75 -20.55
C CYS A 131 -10.75 -11.94 -21.17
N VAL A 132 -11.04 -13.15 -21.64
CA VAL A 132 -12.40 -13.65 -21.85
C VAL A 132 -12.92 -14.13 -20.49
N ARG A 133 -14.16 -13.77 -20.14
CA ARG A 133 -14.79 -14.28 -18.92
C ARG A 133 -15.09 -15.77 -19.08
N GLU A 134 -14.42 -16.60 -18.28
CA GLU A 134 -14.44 -18.06 -18.38
C GLU A 134 -15.50 -18.68 -17.46
N ALA A 135 -15.53 -18.25 -16.20
CA ALA A 135 -16.44 -18.78 -15.18
C ALA A 135 -16.71 -17.78 -14.07
N GLU A 136 -17.80 -18.03 -13.34
CA GLU A 136 -18.27 -17.25 -12.20
C GLU A 136 -18.58 -18.22 -11.05
N HIS A 137 -18.15 -17.89 -9.84
CA HIS A 137 -18.43 -18.68 -8.65
C HIS A 137 -18.87 -17.80 -7.48
N ASP A 138 -19.76 -18.34 -6.64
CA ASP A 138 -20.12 -17.72 -5.37
C ASP A 138 -18.89 -17.72 -4.43
N GLY A 139 -18.60 -16.54 -3.85
CA GLY A 139 -17.54 -16.30 -2.89
C GLY A 139 -18.04 -15.69 -1.57
N GLY A 140 -19.31 -15.88 -1.22
CA GLY A 140 -19.92 -15.29 -0.04
C GLY A 140 -20.48 -13.89 -0.32
N ASP A 141 -19.82 -12.85 0.20
CA ASP A 141 -20.18 -11.45 -0.10
C ASP A 141 -19.55 -10.93 -1.40
N HIS A 142 -18.82 -11.79 -2.11
CA HIS A 142 -18.20 -11.52 -3.40
C HIS A 142 -18.59 -12.56 -4.45
N VAL A 143 -18.45 -12.19 -5.72
CA VAL A 143 -18.45 -13.09 -6.88
C VAL A 143 -17.01 -13.27 -7.34
N ILE A 144 -16.56 -14.52 -7.47
CA ILE A 144 -15.25 -14.87 -8.02
C ILE A 144 -15.40 -14.95 -9.54
N LEU A 145 -14.65 -14.13 -10.26
CA LEU A 145 -14.60 -14.13 -11.72
C LEU A 145 -13.30 -14.75 -12.17
N ILE A 146 -13.40 -15.81 -12.99
CA ILE A 146 -12.27 -16.44 -13.66
C ILE A 146 -12.21 -15.91 -15.10
N GLY A 147 -11.04 -15.46 -15.51
CA GLY A 147 -10.77 -15.02 -16.87
C GLY A 147 -9.70 -15.87 -17.54
N ARG A 148 -9.94 -16.26 -18.79
CA ARG A 148 -8.92 -16.82 -19.67
C ARG A 148 -8.20 -15.70 -20.39
N VAL A 149 -6.87 -15.65 -20.27
CA VAL A 149 -6.04 -14.59 -20.83
C VAL A 149 -5.79 -14.87 -22.32
N ASP A 150 -6.29 -14.01 -23.19
CA ASP A 150 -6.06 -14.09 -24.64
C ASP A 150 -4.85 -13.27 -25.07
N ARG A 151 -4.58 -12.15 -24.39
CA ARG A 151 -3.43 -11.26 -24.66
C ARG A 151 -2.88 -10.70 -23.36
N PHE A 152 -1.58 -10.44 -23.32
CA PHE A 152 -0.94 -9.77 -22.19
C PHE A 152 0.18 -8.83 -22.66
N ALA A 153 0.50 -7.85 -21.83
CA ALA A 153 1.65 -6.98 -21.98
C ALA A 153 2.33 -6.76 -20.62
N ARG A 154 3.66 -6.69 -20.61
CA ARG A 154 4.48 -6.37 -19.44
C ARG A 154 5.32 -5.12 -19.76
N PHE A 155 5.40 -4.21 -18.80
CA PHE A 155 6.18 -2.99 -18.90
C PHE A 155 7.28 -2.99 -17.83
N ASP A 156 8.38 -2.32 -18.11
CA ASP A 156 9.51 -2.21 -17.19
C ASP A 156 9.27 -1.06 -16.20
N ARG A 157 8.43 -1.32 -15.20
CA ARG A 157 8.03 -0.35 -14.17
C ARG A 157 7.95 -1.03 -12.81
N GLU A 158 8.28 -0.28 -11.76
CA GLU A 158 8.10 -0.72 -10.37
C GLU A 158 6.61 -0.93 -10.08
N VAL A 159 6.27 -2.04 -9.42
CA VAL A 159 4.88 -2.39 -9.09
C VAL A 159 4.40 -1.69 -7.83
N LEU A 160 3.12 -1.29 -7.81
CA LEU A 160 2.47 -0.80 -6.60
C LEU A 160 2.14 -1.96 -5.67
N VAL A 161 2.65 -1.91 -4.44
CA VAL A 161 2.38 -2.92 -3.40
C VAL A 161 1.31 -2.41 -2.44
N PHE A 162 0.44 -3.31 -1.99
CA PHE A 162 -0.50 -3.07 -0.91
C PHE A 162 -0.34 -4.12 0.18
N ALA A 163 -0.04 -3.67 1.41
CA ALA A 163 0.15 -4.53 2.57
C ALA A 163 -0.23 -3.76 3.84
N HIS A 164 -0.75 -4.45 4.85
CA HIS A 164 -1.19 -3.87 6.14
C HIS A 164 -2.15 -2.67 5.98
N GLY A 165 -2.96 -2.67 4.92
CA GLY A 165 -3.91 -1.59 4.63
C GLY A 165 -3.27 -0.30 4.10
N ARG A 166 -2.05 -0.34 3.57
CA ARG A 166 -1.32 0.84 3.07
C ARG A 166 -0.57 0.52 1.78
N TYR A 167 -0.31 1.56 0.99
CA TYR A 167 0.55 1.46 -0.18
C TYR A 167 2.03 1.38 0.19
N GLY A 168 2.79 0.65 -0.60
CA GLY A 168 4.24 0.48 -0.48
C GLY A 168 4.92 0.25 -1.83
N LEU A 169 6.24 0.06 -1.77
CA LEU A 169 7.08 -0.26 -2.92
C LEU A 169 7.57 -1.70 -2.80
N SER A 170 7.87 -2.32 -3.93
CA SER A 170 8.69 -3.54 -3.96
C SER A 170 10.15 -3.13 -3.81
N VAL A 171 10.84 -3.74 -2.85
CA VAL A 171 12.28 -3.58 -2.66
C VAL A 171 12.92 -4.96 -2.76
N ASP A 172 14.13 -5.02 -3.32
CA ASP A 172 14.87 -6.27 -3.40
C ASP A 172 15.12 -6.83 -2.00
N HIS A 173 14.99 -8.16 -1.86
CA HIS A 173 15.20 -8.82 -0.58
C HIS A 173 16.67 -8.67 -0.14
N PRO A 174 16.97 -8.29 1.11
CA PRO A 174 18.34 -8.01 1.57
C PRO A 174 19.29 -9.21 1.45
N ALA A 175 18.78 -10.44 1.46
CA ALA A 175 19.60 -11.62 1.19
C ALA A 175 20.15 -11.69 -0.25
N ILE A 176 19.56 -10.98 -1.22
CA ILE A 176 20.12 -10.86 -2.57
C ILE A 176 21.46 -10.09 -2.51
N ASP A 177 21.51 -9.02 -1.71
CA ASP A 177 22.76 -8.29 -1.43
C ASP A 177 23.79 -9.16 -0.68
N VAL A 178 23.35 -10.01 0.26
CA VAL A 178 24.24 -10.94 0.98
C VAL A 178 24.76 -12.03 0.05
N ALA A 179 23.91 -12.63 -0.79
CA ALA A 179 24.34 -13.64 -1.77
C ALA A 179 25.32 -13.07 -2.80
N ARG A 180 25.13 -11.81 -3.21
CA ARG A 180 26.08 -11.08 -4.07
C ARG A 180 27.45 -10.90 -3.41
N ARG A 181 27.50 -10.81 -2.08
CA ARG A 181 28.76 -10.79 -1.30
C ARG A 181 29.35 -12.18 -1.09
N THR A 182 28.54 -13.20 -0.83
CA THR A 182 29.03 -14.58 -0.63
C THR A 182 29.56 -15.20 -1.93
N LEU A 183 29.06 -14.78 -3.09
CA LEU A 183 29.60 -15.16 -4.40
C LEU A 183 30.95 -14.47 -4.73
N VAL A 184 31.39 -13.50 -3.92
CA VAL A 184 32.75 -12.95 -3.97
C VAL A 184 33.60 -13.72 -2.96
N GLU A 185 34.03 -14.92 -3.35
CA GLU A 185 35.00 -15.74 -2.58
C GLU A 185 36.40 -15.10 -2.49
N THR A 186 36.62 -13.90 -3.05
CA THR A 186 37.96 -13.30 -3.16
C THR A 186 38.34 -12.38 -2.00
N GLY A 187 37.40 -12.03 -1.11
CA GLY A 187 37.66 -11.07 -0.03
C GLY A 187 37.81 -9.62 -0.49
N ASP A 188 37.62 -9.34 -1.79
CA ASP A 188 37.60 -7.98 -2.32
C ASP A 188 36.23 -7.33 -2.07
N PRO A 189 36.20 -6.04 -1.67
CA PRO A 189 34.95 -5.31 -1.53
C PRO A 189 34.19 -5.26 -2.86
N HIS A 190 32.87 -5.47 -2.82
CA HIS A 190 32.05 -5.40 -4.03
C HIS A 190 32.09 -3.96 -4.57
N PRO A 191 32.16 -3.72 -5.90
CA PRO A 191 32.25 -2.37 -6.48
C PRO A 191 31.13 -1.39 -6.10
N LEU A 192 30.05 -1.89 -5.47
CA LEU A 192 28.91 -1.11 -4.99
C LEU A 192 28.86 -0.98 -3.47
N ASP A 193 29.81 -1.52 -2.72
CA ASP A 193 29.79 -1.47 -1.25
C ASP A 193 29.90 -0.03 -0.72
N ASP A 194 30.62 0.85 -1.42
CA ASP A 194 30.73 2.29 -1.13
C ASP A 194 29.73 3.14 -1.92
N PHE A 195 28.87 2.52 -2.74
CA PHE A 195 27.89 3.26 -3.52
C PHE A 195 26.74 3.75 -2.62
N LEU A 196 26.32 5.01 -2.82
CA LEU A 196 25.41 5.70 -1.90
C LEU A 196 24.06 4.98 -1.75
N LEU A 197 23.48 4.47 -2.84
CA LEU A 197 22.15 3.84 -2.81
C LEU A 197 22.09 2.57 -1.93
N PRO A 198 22.98 1.56 -2.11
CA PRO A 198 23.08 0.42 -1.19
C PRO A 198 23.40 0.80 0.26
N LEU A 199 24.22 1.83 0.50
CA LEU A 199 24.47 2.33 1.86
C LEU A 199 23.20 2.91 2.50
N MET A 200 22.46 3.75 1.77
CA MET A 200 21.20 4.32 2.24
C MET A 200 20.16 3.25 2.53
N PHE A 201 20.03 2.27 1.65
CA PHE A 201 19.07 1.17 1.83
C PHE A 201 19.39 0.32 3.07
N ARG A 202 20.66 -0.10 3.24
CA ARG A 202 21.09 -0.87 4.42
C ARG A 202 20.89 -0.11 5.73
N ALA A 203 21.25 1.18 5.76
CA ALA A 203 21.03 2.03 6.92
C ALA A 203 19.53 2.17 7.23
N TYR A 204 18.70 2.36 6.20
CA TYR A 204 17.25 2.41 6.36
C TYR A 204 16.69 1.12 6.95
N GLU A 205 17.04 -0.05 6.40
CA GLU A 205 16.58 -1.35 6.89
C GLU A 205 16.91 -1.57 8.38
N GLN A 206 18.17 -1.33 8.77
CA GLN A 206 18.62 -1.51 10.16
C GLN A 206 17.92 -0.56 11.14
N LEU A 207 17.72 0.69 10.74
CA LEU A 207 17.11 1.71 11.59
C LEU A 207 15.58 1.58 11.65
N SER A 208 14.93 1.27 10.52
CA SER A 208 13.48 1.16 10.42
C SER A 208 12.94 0.07 11.33
N ALA A 209 13.51 -1.14 11.28
CA ALA A 209 13.09 -2.27 12.13
C ALA A 209 13.28 -1.99 13.63
N ALA A 210 14.35 -1.27 14.00
CA ALA A 210 14.61 -0.93 15.39
C ALA A 210 13.69 0.20 15.91
N PHE A 211 13.25 1.12 15.04
CA PHE A 211 12.32 2.19 15.39
C PHE A 211 10.87 1.73 15.58
N GLU A 212 10.44 0.70 14.85
CA GLU A 212 9.09 0.10 14.98
C GLU A 212 8.75 -0.22 16.44
N ARG A 213 9.69 -0.82 17.19
CA ARG A 213 9.54 -1.14 18.63
C ARG A 213 9.32 0.08 19.52
N HIS A 214 9.88 1.24 19.17
CA HIS A 214 9.69 2.47 19.95
C HIS A 214 8.36 3.14 19.67
N ARG A 215 7.78 2.94 18.48
CA ARG A 215 6.46 3.48 18.16
C ARG A 215 5.35 2.69 18.85
N GLU A 216 5.48 1.37 18.93
CA GLU A 216 4.51 0.50 19.63
C GLU A 216 4.34 0.88 21.11
N ALA A 217 5.40 1.41 21.75
CA ALA A 217 5.37 1.86 23.13
C ALA A 217 4.37 3.00 23.41
N GLU A 218 3.85 3.68 22.37
CA GLU A 218 2.82 4.71 22.51
C GLU A 218 1.39 4.19 22.41
N GLY A 219 1.21 2.89 22.19
CA GLY A 219 -0.10 2.26 22.05
C GLY A 219 -0.80 2.61 20.73
N LEU A 220 -0.09 3.16 19.75
CA LEU A 220 -0.62 3.49 18.43
C LEU A 220 -0.02 2.58 17.36
N THR A 221 -0.89 2.05 16.52
CA THR A 221 -0.50 1.38 15.28
C THR A 221 0.16 2.37 14.31
N ILE A 222 0.87 1.85 13.31
CA ILE A 222 1.47 2.70 12.27
C ILE A 222 0.43 3.51 11.50
N ASN A 223 -0.74 2.91 11.22
CA ASN A 223 -1.81 3.56 10.46
C ASN A 223 -2.44 4.68 11.29
N GLN A 224 -2.72 4.45 12.58
CA GLN A 224 -3.18 5.50 13.50
C GLN A 224 -2.17 6.64 13.62
N SER A 225 -0.88 6.32 13.78
CA SER A 225 0.20 7.32 13.88
C SER A 225 0.28 8.19 12.62
N ARG A 226 0.16 7.60 11.42
CA ARG A 226 0.16 8.33 10.14
C ARG A 226 -1.05 9.25 9.99
N ILE A 227 -2.24 8.75 10.32
CA ILE A 227 -3.47 9.54 10.27
C ILE A 227 -3.41 10.70 11.25
N LEU A 228 -2.95 10.46 12.49
CA LEU A 228 -2.78 11.48 13.52
C LEU A 228 -1.76 12.56 13.11
N ALA A 229 -0.64 12.16 12.50
CA ALA A 229 0.34 13.10 11.95
C ALA A 229 -0.25 13.95 10.81
N CYS A 230 -1.05 13.34 9.92
CA CYS A 230 -1.74 14.07 8.84
C CYS A 230 -2.73 15.09 9.40
N LEU A 231 -3.51 14.73 10.43
CA LEU A 231 -4.43 15.64 11.12
C LEU A 231 -3.71 16.80 11.82
N ALA A 232 -2.54 16.55 12.40
CA ALA A 232 -1.75 17.60 13.03
C ALA A 232 -1.26 18.65 12.03
N ALA A 233 -0.92 18.23 10.81
CA ALA A 233 -0.50 19.10 9.71
C ALA A 233 -1.67 19.73 8.94
N HIS A 234 -2.79 19.02 8.82
CA HIS A 234 -3.97 19.40 8.04
C HIS A 234 -5.24 19.22 8.89
N PRO A 235 -5.46 20.10 9.89
CA PRO A 235 -6.68 20.11 10.68
C PRO A 235 -7.91 20.32 9.78
N GLY A 236 -9.06 19.77 10.18
CA GLY A 236 -10.31 19.86 9.42
C GLY A 236 -10.33 18.99 8.16
N SER A 237 -9.57 17.88 8.14
CA SER A 237 -9.54 16.97 6.98
C SER A 237 -10.70 15.97 7.01
N SER A 238 -11.20 15.61 5.83
CA SER A 238 -12.08 14.44 5.65
C SER A 238 -11.27 13.14 5.71
N ILE A 239 -11.91 12.00 5.99
CA ILE A 239 -11.25 10.68 5.97
C ILE A 239 -10.62 10.41 4.60
N GLU A 240 -11.31 10.80 3.53
CA GLU A 240 -10.81 10.71 2.16
C GLU A 240 -9.50 11.47 1.97
N THR A 241 -9.42 12.69 2.50
CA THR A 241 -8.21 13.51 2.44
C THR A 241 -7.08 12.86 3.23
N LEU A 242 -7.39 12.33 4.42
CA LEU A 242 -6.41 11.65 5.27
C LEU A 242 -5.86 10.38 4.64
N SER A 243 -6.73 9.55 4.06
CA SER A 243 -6.36 8.36 3.28
C SER A 243 -5.33 8.70 2.19
N ARG A 244 -5.62 9.73 1.38
CA ARG A 244 -4.72 10.21 0.33
C ARG A 244 -3.39 10.76 0.86
N LEU A 245 -3.42 11.59 1.90
CA LEU A 245 -2.21 12.21 2.45
C LEU A 245 -1.31 11.21 3.19
N SER A 246 -1.90 10.16 3.77
CA SER A 246 -1.19 9.14 4.55
C SER A 246 -0.80 7.90 3.76
N TYR A 247 -1.28 7.78 2.51
CA TYR A 247 -1.14 6.57 1.68
C TYR A 247 -1.71 5.31 2.36
N VAL A 248 -2.68 5.49 3.26
CA VAL A 248 -3.43 4.41 3.91
C VAL A 248 -4.71 4.19 3.11
N GLY A 249 -5.07 2.94 2.85
CA GLY A 249 -6.30 2.60 2.14
C GLY A 249 -7.54 3.12 2.87
N GLN A 250 -8.60 3.44 2.12
CA GLN A 250 -9.80 4.10 2.64
C GLN A 250 -10.39 3.40 3.87
N ALA A 251 -10.68 2.10 3.78
CA ALA A 251 -11.26 1.34 4.89
C ALA A 251 -10.33 1.28 6.13
N THR A 252 -9.02 1.23 5.92
CA THR A 252 -8.04 1.25 7.00
C THR A 252 -7.92 2.64 7.64
N ALA A 253 -8.07 3.71 6.85
CA ALA A 253 -8.14 5.07 7.36
C ALA A 253 -9.43 5.29 8.18
N GLU A 254 -10.56 4.75 7.73
CA GLU A 254 -11.85 4.77 8.47
C GLU A 254 -11.72 4.06 9.82
N ASP A 255 -11.16 2.86 9.84
CA ASP A 255 -10.89 2.13 11.09
C ASP A 255 -9.99 2.93 12.03
N ALA A 256 -8.87 3.44 11.50
CA ALA A 256 -7.91 4.22 12.29
C ALA A 256 -8.55 5.48 12.86
N VAL A 257 -9.33 6.23 12.06
CA VAL A 257 -10.07 7.40 12.53
C VAL A 257 -11.08 7.02 13.60
N ALA A 258 -11.85 5.95 13.41
CA ALA A 258 -12.84 5.50 14.37
C ALA A 258 -12.20 5.19 15.74
N THR A 259 -11.04 4.51 15.75
CA THR A 259 -10.29 4.27 16.99
C THR A 259 -9.75 5.57 17.60
N LEU A 260 -9.15 6.45 16.80
CA LEU A 260 -8.63 7.73 17.29
C LEU A 260 -9.73 8.62 17.89
N LEU A 261 -10.96 8.58 17.35
CA LEU A 261 -12.13 9.25 17.92
C LEU A 261 -12.55 8.62 19.25
N ALA A 262 -12.61 7.29 19.31
CA ALA A 262 -12.98 6.55 20.53
C ALA A 262 -11.98 6.80 21.68
N ASP A 263 -10.69 6.91 21.36
CA ASP A 263 -9.62 7.16 22.31
C ASP A 263 -9.48 8.65 22.69
N GLY A 264 -10.32 9.53 22.11
CA GLY A 264 -10.29 10.98 22.36
C GLY A 264 -9.07 11.70 21.78
N LEU A 265 -8.33 11.06 20.86
CA LEU A 265 -7.16 11.62 20.19
C LEU A 265 -7.53 12.50 18.97
N ALA A 266 -8.71 12.26 18.42
CA ALA A 266 -9.33 13.09 17.39
C ALA A 266 -10.76 13.48 17.81
N ALA A 267 -11.30 14.52 17.19
CA ALA A 267 -12.68 14.95 17.37
C ALA A 267 -13.32 15.30 16.03
N MET A 268 -14.60 14.94 15.87
CA MET A 268 -15.40 15.34 14.70
C MET A 268 -15.95 16.74 14.91
N ARG A 269 -15.74 17.64 13.96
CA ARG A 269 -16.34 18.97 13.92
C ARG A 269 -17.35 19.10 12.79
N PRO A 270 -18.51 19.76 13.01
CA PRO A 270 -19.45 20.01 11.94
C PRO A 270 -18.88 20.94 10.85
N PRO A 271 -19.16 20.69 9.56
CA PRO A 271 -19.86 19.52 9.01
C PRO A 271 -18.88 18.42 8.56
N GLY A 272 -18.69 17.39 9.38
CA GLY A 272 -18.04 16.13 8.98
C GLY A 272 -16.52 16.17 8.81
N VAL A 273 -15.84 17.18 9.36
CA VAL A 273 -14.37 17.26 9.33
C VAL A 273 -13.76 16.76 10.63
N ILE A 274 -12.50 16.31 10.59
CA ILE A 274 -11.82 15.74 11.75
C ILE A 274 -10.66 16.63 12.16
N ASP A 275 -10.54 16.87 13.46
CA ASP A 275 -9.46 17.62 14.06
C ASP A 275 -8.74 16.80 15.12
N ILE A 276 -7.45 17.05 15.28
CA ILE A 276 -6.66 16.48 16.36
C ILE A 276 -6.97 17.18 17.69
N THR A 277 -7.12 16.42 18.78
CA THR A 277 -7.35 16.99 20.12
C THR A 277 -6.04 17.41 20.79
N GLY A 278 -6.13 18.04 21.97
CA GLY A 278 -4.95 18.31 22.80
C GLY A 278 -4.21 17.03 23.20
N GLU A 279 -4.95 15.98 23.60
CA GLU A 279 -4.39 14.67 23.92
C GLU A 279 -3.76 14.00 22.69
N GLY A 280 -4.41 14.09 21.52
CA GLY A 280 -3.85 13.62 20.25
C GLY A 280 -2.51 14.28 19.93
N ARG A 281 -2.40 15.61 20.13
CA ARG A 281 -1.13 16.34 19.95
C ARG A 281 -0.08 15.90 20.96
N ALA A 282 -0.46 15.66 22.21
CA ALA A 282 0.46 15.17 23.25
C ALA A 282 1.01 13.78 22.89
N ARG A 283 0.16 12.86 22.42
CA ARG A 283 0.56 11.52 21.98
C ARG A 283 1.49 11.57 20.76
N LEU A 284 1.16 12.39 19.76
CA LEU A 284 2.02 12.60 18.61
C LEU A 284 3.39 13.19 19.00
N HIS A 285 3.40 14.13 19.95
CA HIS A 285 4.64 14.68 20.51
C HIS A 285 5.46 13.59 21.20
N GLY A 286 4.82 12.69 21.95
CA GLY A 286 5.45 11.51 22.55
C GLY A 286 6.13 10.59 21.54
N ILE A 287 5.54 10.37 20.36
CA ILE A 287 6.17 9.63 19.26
C ILE A 287 7.41 10.37 18.75
N VAL A 288 7.30 11.67 18.48
CA VAL A 288 8.42 12.49 17.97
C VAL A 288 9.59 12.53 18.96
N THR A 289 9.31 12.65 20.25
CA THR A 289 10.33 12.65 21.31
C THR A 289 11.09 11.33 21.35
N ARG A 290 10.40 10.19 21.26
CA ARG A 290 11.05 8.87 21.15
C ARG A 290 11.84 8.72 19.87
N ALA A 291 11.33 9.19 18.73
CA ALA A 291 12.06 9.17 17.46
C ALA A 291 13.38 9.94 17.56
N ARG A 292 13.36 11.11 18.21
CA ARG A 292 14.59 11.89 18.45
C ARG A 292 15.55 11.20 19.42
N ALA A 293 15.04 10.59 20.48
CA ALA A 293 15.88 9.84 21.42
C ALA A 293 16.55 8.63 20.75
N PHE A 294 15.79 7.87 19.96
CA PHE A 294 16.29 6.76 19.16
C PHE A 294 17.35 7.24 18.16
N GLU A 295 17.09 8.33 17.45
CA GLU A 295 18.04 8.91 16.51
C GLU A 295 19.35 9.34 17.21
N ALA A 296 19.25 9.98 18.38
CA ALA A 296 20.41 10.35 19.17
C ALA A 296 21.21 9.12 19.64
N GLU A 297 20.54 8.04 20.02
CA GLU A 297 21.17 6.75 20.38
C GLU A 297 21.90 6.14 19.17
N LYS A 298 21.26 6.07 18.00
CA LYS A 298 21.83 5.40 16.82
C LYS A 298 22.94 6.19 16.14
N LEU A 299 22.95 7.51 16.31
CA LEU A 299 24.00 8.38 15.81
C LEU A 299 25.08 8.67 16.86
N ALA A 300 25.00 8.04 18.04
CA ALA A 300 26.01 8.18 19.08
C ALA A 300 27.38 7.72 18.56
N GLY A 301 28.35 8.62 18.54
CA GLY A 301 29.71 8.36 18.04
C GLY A 301 29.99 8.87 16.62
N ILE A 302 28.98 9.39 15.92
CA ILE A 302 29.18 10.10 14.64
C ILE A 302 29.35 11.60 14.93
N PRO A 303 30.39 12.27 14.38
CA PRO A 303 30.56 13.71 14.54
C PRO A 303 29.33 14.50 14.11
N ILE A 304 29.00 15.55 14.86
CA ILE A 304 27.76 16.32 14.64
C ILE A 304 27.75 17.01 13.27
N GLU A 305 28.93 17.45 12.83
CA GLU A 305 29.16 18.05 11.52
C GLU A 305 28.85 17.08 10.37
N ASP A 306 29.19 15.79 10.52
CA ASP A 306 28.93 14.74 9.53
C ASP A 306 27.45 14.41 9.47
N VAL A 307 26.79 14.29 10.64
CA VAL A 307 25.34 14.10 10.71
C VAL A 307 24.61 15.28 10.04
N GLN A 308 25.05 16.51 10.31
CA GLN A 308 24.46 17.70 9.69
C GLN A 308 24.71 17.74 8.17
N ALA A 309 25.92 17.37 7.71
CA ALA A 309 26.25 17.26 6.30
C ALA A 309 25.37 16.23 5.59
N LEU A 310 25.23 15.04 6.18
CA LEU A 310 24.35 13.98 5.69
C LEU A 310 22.90 14.46 5.57
N ARG A 311 22.35 15.12 6.60
CA ARG A 311 20.98 15.67 6.55
C ARG A 311 20.80 16.68 5.42
N ARG A 312 21.77 17.58 5.21
CA ARG A 312 21.71 18.56 4.12
C ARG A 312 21.73 17.87 2.76
N ALA A 313 22.61 16.89 2.57
CA ALA A 313 22.72 16.13 1.34
C ALA A 313 21.42 15.37 1.02
N LEU A 314 20.90 14.61 1.99
CA LEU A 314 19.63 13.88 1.85
C LEU A 314 18.45 14.81 1.59
N ALA A 315 18.37 15.95 2.28
CA ALA A 315 17.31 16.93 2.07
C ALA A 315 17.37 17.60 0.68
N ALA A 316 18.57 17.79 0.13
CA ALA A 316 18.74 18.28 -1.23
C ALA A 316 18.28 17.23 -2.26
N LEU A 317 18.70 15.96 -2.09
CA LEU A 317 18.30 14.86 -2.95
C LEU A 317 16.78 14.64 -2.96
N GLY A 318 16.13 14.75 -1.80
CA GLY A 318 14.67 14.58 -1.68
C GLY A 318 13.83 15.69 -2.33
N LYS A 319 14.42 16.85 -2.65
CA LYS A 319 13.69 17.98 -3.30
C LYS A 319 13.69 17.89 -4.82
N SER A 320 14.72 17.28 -5.43
CA SER A 320 14.89 17.25 -6.88
C SER A 320 13.85 16.39 -7.62
N GLY A 321 13.10 15.53 -6.94
CA GLY A 321 12.08 14.66 -7.56
C GLY A 321 10.70 15.27 -7.81
N LYS A 322 10.45 16.54 -7.44
CA LYS A 322 9.14 17.21 -7.64
C LYS A 322 9.04 18.09 -8.89
N GLY A 323 10.12 18.21 -9.67
CA GLY A 323 10.22 19.20 -10.77
C GLY A 323 10.50 18.63 -12.16
N GLU A 324 10.75 17.33 -12.30
CA GLU A 324 11.01 16.71 -13.61
C GLU A 324 10.20 15.42 -13.75
N ARG A 325 8.95 15.57 -14.20
CA ARG A 325 8.21 14.62 -15.04
C ARG A 325 6.91 15.26 -15.52
#